data_AF-B4G915-F1
#
_entry.id   AF-B4G915-F1
#
_cell.length_a   1.000
_cell.length_b   1.000
_cell.length_c   1.000
_cell.angle_alpha   90.00
_cell.angle_beta   90.00
_cell.angle_gamma   90.00
#
_symmetry.space_group_name_H-M   'P 1'
#
loop_
_entity.id
_entity.type
_entity.pdbx_description
1 polymer ?
#
loop_
_entity_poly.entity_id
_entity_poly.type
_entity_poly.pdbx_seq_one_letter_code
_entity_poly.pdbx_strand_id
1 'polypeptide(L)'
;MSDKRQLLKKYMKCLDEMKSELKRRQLKKTLKTHIKALNDLECELKRREGKHTGGKRGRVCDSSNLPHPQILEEYTTPYCRLREEARELLEAAVVARKEAYVPYSKFPVGASFRSKCGYVYSGCNIENVAFTPGCCAERTALAKGVSEGQLTYTAGAVVAYHPKGFTTPCGVCRQFLREFACRDFPIYIANAPCPDREGAIPAIRDEDEVLVTSVYRLLPHSFNTFE
;
A
#
# COMPACT_ATOMS: atom_id res chain seq x y z
N MET A 1 58.17 11.01 -5.01
CA MET A 1 57.78 10.44 -3.69
C MET A 1 56.63 11.19 -3.04
N SER A 2 56.57 12.53 -3.13
CA SER A 2 55.47 13.35 -2.57
C SER A 2 54.09 13.03 -3.17
N ASP A 3 53.98 12.97 -4.51
CA ASP A 3 52.71 12.69 -5.19
C ASP A 3 52.10 11.33 -4.84
N LYS A 4 52.92 10.27 -4.75
CA LYS A 4 52.44 8.93 -4.38
C LYS A 4 51.89 8.91 -2.94
N ARG A 5 52.47 9.67 -2.01
CA ARG A 5 51.96 9.82 -0.63
C ARG A 5 50.64 10.59 -0.60
N GLN A 6 50.50 11.62 -1.42
CA GLN A 6 49.27 12.41 -1.49
C GLN A 6 48.12 11.62 -2.12
N LEU A 7 48.42 10.83 -3.15
CA LEU A 7 47.48 9.91 -3.78
C LEU A 7 47.02 8.81 -2.80
N LEU A 8 47.94 8.22 -2.02
CA LEU A 8 47.61 7.23 -0.98
C LEU A 8 46.66 7.79 0.08
N LYS A 9 46.92 9.02 0.57
CA LYS A 9 46.03 9.71 1.52
C LYS A 9 44.62 9.93 0.95
N LYS A 10 44.51 10.28 -0.34
CA LYS A 10 43.22 10.45 -1.02
C LYS A 10 42.44 9.13 -1.09
N TYR A 11 43.11 8.02 -1.44
CA TYR A 11 42.48 6.71 -1.48
C TYR A 11 42.05 6.22 -0.10
N MET A 12 42.87 6.41 0.94
CA MET A 12 42.49 6.05 2.32
C MET A 12 41.25 6.81 2.79
N LYS A 13 41.19 8.13 2.54
CA LYS A 13 40.02 8.95 2.87
C LYS A 13 38.75 8.45 2.17
N CYS A 14 38.85 8.15 0.87
CA CYS A 14 37.74 7.59 0.09
C CYS A 14 37.29 6.22 0.64
N LEU A 15 38.23 5.36 1.03
CA LEU A 15 37.95 4.06 1.64
C LEU A 15 37.20 4.20 2.98
N ASP A 16 37.59 5.16 3.82
CA ASP A 16 36.93 5.41 5.10
C ASP A 16 35.52 6.00 4.91
N GLU A 17 35.35 6.89 3.95
CA GLU A 17 34.03 7.41 3.55
C GLU A 17 33.12 6.26 3.07
N MET A 18 33.60 5.40 2.16
CA MET A 18 32.85 4.24 1.67
C MET A 18 32.49 3.25 2.79
N LYS A 19 33.42 2.95 3.71
CA LYS A 19 33.16 2.09 4.87
C LYS A 19 32.09 2.69 5.78
N SER A 20 32.14 3.99 6.01
CA SER A 20 31.16 4.69 6.85
C SER A 20 29.75 4.64 6.24
N GLU A 21 29.66 4.80 4.92
CA GLU A 21 28.39 4.74 4.19
C GLU A 21 27.81 3.32 4.17
N LEU A 22 28.66 2.31 3.96
CA LEU A 22 28.26 0.90 3.98
C LEU A 22 27.74 0.49 5.37
N LYS A 23 28.39 0.96 6.45
CA LYS A 23 27.94 0.74 7.83
C LYS A 23 26.60 1.42 8.11
N ARG A 24 26.38 2.65 7.60
CA ARG A 24 25.07 3.33 7.69
C ARG A 24 23.97 2.56 6.96
N ARG A 25 24.24 2.07 5.74
CA ARG A 25 23.28 1.27 4.96
C ARG A 25 22.93 -0.05 5.68
N GLN A 26 23.92 -0.76 6.20
CA GLN A 26 23.70 -1.98 7.00
C GLN A 26 22.88 -1.69 8.26
N LEU A 27 23.25 -0.65 9.02
CA LEU A 27 22.50 -0.27 10.22
C LEU A 27 21.04 0.10 9.91
N LYS A 28 20.80 0.85 8.82
CA LYS A 28 19.44 1.19 8.36
C LYS A 28 18.65 -0.07 8.02
N LYS A 29 19.28 -1.06 7.37
CA LYS A 29 18.65 -2.35 7.05
C LYS A 29 18.30 -3.14 8.32
N THR A 30 19.23 -3.25 9.26
CA THR A 30 19.03 -3.94 10.54
C THR A 30 17.96 -3.26 11.41
N LEU A 31 17.95 -1.93 11.44
CA LEU A 31 16.93 -1.17 12.15
C LEU A 31 15.54 -1.40 11.53
N LYS A 32 15.42 -1.35 10.20
CA LYS A 32 14.16 -1.69 9.50
C LYS A 32 13.67 -3.10 9.86
N THR A 33 14.57 -4.09 9.95
CA THR A 33 14.19 -5.46 10.34
C THR A 33 13.73 -5.56 11.80
N HIS A 34 14.38 -4.86 12.73
CA HIS A 34 13.95 -4.87 14.13
C HIS A 34 12.63 -4.11 14.34
N ILE A 35 12.44 -2.97 13.66
CA ILE A 35 11.16 -2.23 13.67
C ILE A 35 10.06 -3.15 13.17
N LYS A 36 10.30 -3.90 12.08
CA LYS A 36 9.35 -4.89 11.59
C LYS A 36 9.04 -5.95 12.66
N ALA A 37 10.06 -6.59 13.24
CA ALA A 37 9.85 -7.61 14.27
C ALA A 37 9.09 -7.07 15.50
N LEU A 38 9.34 -5.82 15.91
CA LEU A 38 8.60 -5.17 16.99
C LEU A 38 7.14 -4.93 16.62
N ASN A 39 6.88 -4.42 15.40
CA ASN A 39 5.51 -4.28 14.89
C ASN A 39 4.80 -5.64 14.82
N ASP A 40 5.54 -6.70 14.47
CA ASP A 40 5.00 -8.05 14.39
C ASP A 40 4.57 -8.57 15.77
N LEU A 41 5.44 -8.37 16.78
CA LEU A 41 5.16 -8.68 18.19
C LEU A 41 4.00 -7.87 18.74
N GLU A 42 3.98 -6.54 18.54
CA GLU A 42 2.88 -5.68 18.99
C GLU A 42 1.54 -6.11 18.35
N CYS A 43 1.58 -6.49 17.08
CA CYS A 43 0.40 -6.96 16.37
C CYS A 43 -0.10 -8.30 16.92
N GLU A 44 0.81 -9.22 17.21
CA GLU A 44 0.48 -10.50 17.82
C GLU A 44 -0.10 -10.34 19.23
N LEU A 45 0.47 -9.45 20.05
CA LEU A 45 -0.05 -9.12 21.38
C LEU A 45 -1.48 -8.57 21.28
N LYS A 46 -1.75 -7.60 20.41
CA LYS A 46 -3.11 -7.06 20.18
C LYS A 46 -4.09 -8.13 19.68
N ARG A 47 -3.65 -9.05 18.82
CA ARG A 47 -4.45 -10.19 18.36
C ARG A 47 -4.78 -11.16 19.50
N ARG A 48 -3.83 -11.41 20.43
CA ARG A 48 -4.03 -12.29 21.59
C ARG A 48 -4.97 -11.65 22.61
N GLU A 49 -4.84 -10.35 22.87
CA GLU A 49 -5.74 -9.59 23.74
C GLU A 49 -7.19 -9.63 23.22
N GLY A 50 -7.39 -9.41 21.91
CA GLY A 50 -8.72 -9.49 21.28
C GLY A 50 -9.32 -10.91 21.21
N LYS A 51 -8.54 -11.96 21.47
CA LYS A 51 -9.03 -13.35 21.62
C LYS A 51 -9.34 -13.73 23.07
N HIS A 52 -8.71 -13.07 24.05
CA HIS A 52 -8.88 -13.36 25.49
C HIS A 52 -10.07 -12.62 26.10
N THR A 53 -10.44 -11.47 25.56
CA THR A 53 -11.75 -10.87 25.82
C THR A 53 -12.78 -11.69 25.03
N GLY A 54 -13.63 -12.46 25.70
CA GLY A 54 -14.75 -13.21 25.08
C GLY A 54 -15.83 -12.32 24.44
N GLY A 55 -15.46 -11.14 23.93
CA GLY A 55 -16.33 -10.19 23.29
C GLY A 55 -16.74 -10.70 21.90
N LYS A 56 -18.03 -10.59 21.61
CA LYS A 56 -18.60 -10.79 20.27
C LYS A 56 -17.69 -10.09 19.24
N ARG A 57 -17.40 -10.72 18.10
CA ARG A 57 -16.77 -10.05 16.95
C ARG A 57 -17.70 -8.94 16.46
N GLY A 58 -17.65 -7.78 17.12
CA GLY A 58 -18.41 -6.58 16.76
C GLY A 58 -17.88 -5.97 15.47
N ARG A 59 -18.61 -5.00 14.94
CA ARG A 59 -18.20 -4.27 13.73
C ARG A 59 -16.94 -3.44 14.02
N VAL A 60 -16.16 -3.11 12.99
CA VAL A 60 -14.94 -2.30 13.14
C VAL A 60 -15.27 -0.84 13.51
N CYS A 61 -16.47 -0.36 13.16
CA CYS A 61 -16.91 1.00 13.44
C CYS A 61 -18.23 1.03 14.25
N ASP A 62 -18.12 1.42 15.52
CA ASP A 62 -19.27 1.64 16.42
C ASP A 62 -19.81 3.08 16.34
N SER A 63 -19.74 3.70 15.18
CA SER A 63 -20.09 5.12 15.03
C SER A 63 -21.60 5.30 15.10
N SER A 64 -22.12 5.55 16.31
CA SER A 64 -23.49 5.98 16.59
C SER A 64 -23.75 7.35 15.92
N ASN A 65 -24.16 7.36 14.65
CA ASN A 65 -24.53 8.56 13.90
C ASN A 65 -23.58 9.77 14.12
N LEU A 66 -22.45 9.83 13.41
CA LEU A 66 -21.41 10.83 13.66
C LEU A 66 -21.02 11.67 12.44
N PRO A 67 -20.59 12.94 12.69
CA PRO A 67 -20.16 13.90 11.68
C PRO A 67 -19.08 13.29 10.80
N HIS A 68 -19.13 13.63 9.50
CA HIS A 68 -18.10 13.22 8.56
C HIS A 68 -16.71 13.59 9.11
N PRO A 69 -15.76 12.64 9.20
CA PRO A 69 -14.39 12.94 9.59
C PRO A 69 -13.83 14.00 8.64
N GLN A 70 -12.78 14.71 9.07
CA GLN A 70 -12.04 15.61 8.18
C GLN A 70 -11.64 14.84 6.92
N ILE A 71 -12.32 15.15 5.81
CA ILE A 71 -12.13 14.49 4.53
C ILE A 71 -10.79 14.98 3.99
N LEU A 72 -9.91 14.04 3.64
CA LEU A 72 -8.64 14.39 3.05
C LEU A 72 -8.86 15.01 1.66
N GLU A 73 -8.07 16.03 1.35
CA GLU A 73 -8.13 16.68 0.03
C GLU A 73 -7.67 15.73 -1.08
N GLU A 74 -8.32 15.86 -2.23
CA GLU A 74 -7.95 15.14 -3.45
C GLU A 74 -7.07 16.03 -4.33
N TYR A 75 -5.93 15.50 -4.75
CA TYR A 75 -4.98 16.21 -5.62
C TYR A 75 -4.12 15.22 -6.39
N THR A 76 -3.47 15.72 -7.44
CA THR A 76 -2.48 14.96 -8.21
C THR A 76 -1.09 15.49 -7.88
N THR A 77 -0.12 14.57 -7.77
CA THR A 77 1.28 14.91 -7.53
C THR A 77 2.19 13.92 -8.24
N PRO A 78 3.37 14.34 -8.73
CA PRO A 78 4.35 13.41 -9.29
C PRO A 78 4.88 12.44 -8.23
N TYR A 79 5.16 11.20 -8.65
CA TYR A 79 5.62 10.10 -7.80
C TYR A 79 6.82 10.45 -6.89
N CYS A 80 7.79 11.20 -7.42
CA CYS A 80 8.98 11.61 -6.66
C CYS A 80 8.67 12.47 -5.41
N ARG A 81 7.54 13.18 -5.40
CA ARG A 81 7.10 14.02 -4.27
C ARG A 81 6.36 13.25 -3.18
N LEU A 82 6.00 11.99 -3.45
CA LEU A 82 5.36 11.14 -2.44
C LEU A 82 6.35 10.74 -1.34
N ARG A 83 5.80 10.50 -0.14
CA ARG A 83 6.57 9.95 0.98
C ARG A 83 6.97 8.50 0.72
N GLU A 84 8.02 8.02 1.38
CA GLU A 84 8.54 6.65 1.22
C GLU A 84 7.44 5.61 1.49
N GLU A 85 6.57 5.84 2.47
CA GLU A 85 5.51 4.90 2.86
C GLU A 85 4.40 4.76 1.80
N ALA A 86 4.14 5.83 1.04
CA ALA A 86 3.17 5.84 -0.06
C ALA A 86 3.75 5.14 -1.30
N ARG A 87 5.02 5.41 -1.60
CA ARG A 87 5.77 4.72 -2.66
C ARG A 87 5.85 3.22 -2.42
N GLU A 88 6.12 2.79 -1.18
CA GLU A 88 6.13 1.38 -0.80
C GLU A 88 4.80 0.67 -1.13
N LEU A 89 3.66 1.34 -0.90
CA LEU A 89 2.35 0.78 -1.24
C LEU A 89 2.16 0.66 -2.76
N LEU A 90 2.51 1.70 -3.51
CA LEU A 90 2.41 1.68 -4.97
C LEU A 90 3.30 0.58 -5.58
N GLU A 91 4.54 0.44 -5.12
CA GLU A 91 5.45 -0.63 -5.53
C GLU A 91 4.86 -2.02 -5.22
N ALA A 92 4.31 -2.20 -4.01
CA ALA A 92 3.67 -3.46 -3.62
C ALA A 92 2.43 -3.78 -4.47
N ALA A 93 1.67 -2.77 -4.90
CA ALA A 93 0.53 -2.92 -5.80
C ALA A 93 0.99 -3.27 -7.23
N VAL A 94 2.06 -2.64 -7.73
CA VAL A 94 2.66 -2.97 -9.03
C VAL A 94 3.10 -4.43 -9.08
N VAL A 95 3.75 -4.92 -8.02
CA VAL A 95 4.17 -6.33 -7.92
C VAL A 95 2.94 -7.25 -7.93
N ALA A 96 1.93 -6.97 -7.11
CA ALA A 96 0.73 -7.81 -7.02
C ALA A 96 -0.04 -7.87 -8.35
N ARG A 97 -0.11 -6.77 -9.10
CA ARG A 97 -0.76 -6.69 -10.41
C ARG A 97 -0.32 -7.79 -11.38
N LYS A 98 0.92 -8.28 -11.28
CA LYS A 98 1.44 -9.36 -12.15
C LYS A 98 0.74 -10.69 -11.97
N GLU A 99 0.31 -10.94 -10.76
CA GLU A 99 -0.32 -12.21 -10.36
C GLU A 99 -1.83 -12.19 -10.69
N ALA A 100 -2.32 -11.16 -11.38
CA ALA A 100 -3.72 -11.05 -11.75
C ALA A 100 -4.14 -12.18 -12.69
N TYR A 101 -5.18 -12.90 -12.30
CA TYR A 101 -5.82 -13.91 -13.14
C TYR A 101 -6.93 -13.25 -13.95
N VAL A 102 -6.60 -12.79 -15.16
CA VAL A 102 -7.50 -11.98 -16.00
C VAL A 102 -7.66 -12.50 -17.43
N PRO A 103 -8.05 -13.77 -17.65
CA PRO A 103 -8.12 -14.34 -18.98
C PRO A 103 -9.25 -13.74 -19.84
N TYR A 104 -10.26 -13.09 -19.26
CA TYR A 104 -11.42 -12.57 -19.98
C TYR A 104 -11.26 -11.09 -20.36
N SER A 105 -11.00 -10.21 -19.39
CA SER A 105 -10.84 -8.77 -19.68
C SER A 105 -9.46 -8.38 -20.18
N LYS A 106 -8.44 -9.18 -19.89
CA LYS A 106 -7.01 -8.82 -20.07
C LYS A 106 -6.63 -7.51 -19.36
N PHE A 107 -7.34 -7.17 -18.27
CA PHE A 107 -7.16 -5.93 -17.54
C PHE A 107 -6.62 -6.20 -16.12
N PRO A 108 -5.28 -6.30 -15.95
CA PRO A 108 -4.70 -6.58 -14.65
C PRO A 108 -4.69 -5.33 -13.75
N VAL A 109 -5.12 -5.51 -12.51
CA VAL A 109 -5.17 -4.50 -11.44
C VAL A 109 -4.43 -5.05 -10.24
N GLY A 110 -3.61 -4.21 -9.60
CA GLY A 110 -2.98 -4.51 -8.32
C GLY A 110 -3.39 -3.50 -7.26
N ALA A 111 -3.47 -3.95 -6.01
CA ALA A 111 -3.76 -3.11 -4.87
C ALA A 111 -2.95 -3.53 -3.66
N SER A 112 -2.71 -2.58 -2.76
CA SER A 112 -2.05 -2.84 -1.47
C SER A 112 -2.62 -1.95 -0.37
N PHE A 113 -2.65 -2.45 0.86
CA PHE A 113 -3.18 -1.73 2.02
C PHE A 113 -2.28 -1.91 3.23
N ARG A 114 -1.98 -0.80 3.90
CA ARG A 114 -1.21 -0.82 5.15
C ARG A 114 -2.17 -0.94 6.33
N SER A 115 -1.99 -1.97 7.16
CA SER A 115 -2.73 -2.10 8.41
C SER A 115 -2.25 -1.07 9.43
N LYS A 116 -3.02 -0.87 10.51
CA LYS A 116 -2.60 -0.06 11.66
C LYS A 116 -1.29 -0.54 12.30
N CYS A 117 -0.96 -1.83 12.14
CA CYS A 117 0.29 -2.41 12.64
C CYS A 117 1.46 -2.27 11.64
N GLY A 118 1.27 -1.54 10.54
CA GLY A 118 2.33 -1.25 9.56
C GLY A 118 2.54 -2.32 8.48
N TYR A 119 1.88 -3.48 8.60
CA TYR A 119 1.94 -4.55 7.61
C TYR A 119 1.25 -4.15 6.30
N VAL A 120 1.87 -4.50 5.17
CA VAL A 120 1.32 -4.28 3.84
C VAL A 120 0.70 -5.57 3.31
N TYR A 121 -0.59 -5.50 3.00
CA TYR A 121 -1.36 -6.56 2.37
C TYR A 121 -1.61 -6.22 0.92
N SER A 122 -1.12 -7.05 0.00
CA SER A 122 -1.32 -6.85 -1.43
C SER A 122 -2.24 -7.90 -2.03
N GLY A 123 -2.89 -7.53 -3.14
CA GLY A 123 -3.81 -8.38 -3.90
C GLY A 123 -3.94 -7.93 -5.34
N CYS A 124 -4.48 -8.82 -6.16
CA CYS A 124 -4.76 -8.62 -7.58
C CYS A 124 -6.21 -9.02 -7.89
N ASN A 125 -6.71 -8.62 -9.06
CA ASN A 125 -8.00 -9.08 -9.53
C ASN A 125 -7.96 -10.53 -10.03
N ILE A 126 -9.01 -11.27 -9.73
CA ILE A 126 -9.20 -12.68 -10.04
C ILE A 126 -10.54 -12.80 -10.75
N GLU A 127 -10.50 -13.16 -12.03
CA GLU A 127 -11.69 -13.35 -12.83
C GLU A 127 -12.20 -14.79 -12.78
N ASN A 128 -13.46 -14.95 -13.17
CA ASN A 128 -14.10 -16.25 -13.29
C ASN A 128 -15.01 -16.24 -14.52
N VAL A 129 -15.28 -17.41 -15.09
CA VAL A 129 -16.16 -17.55 -16.27
C VAL A 129 -17.56 -17.04 -15.96
N ALA A 130 -18.07 -17.29 -14.76
CA ALA A 130 -19.19 -16.57 -14.22
C ALA A 130 -18.65 -15.24 -13.67
N PHE A 131 -19.02 -14.12 -14.28
CA PHE A 131 -18.39 -12.84 -13.94
C PHE A 131 -18.68 -12.37 -12.50
N THR A 132 -19.85 -12.71 -11.95
CA THR A 132 -20.30 -12.30 -10.60
C THR A 132 -19.35 -12.69 -9.46
N PRO A 133 -18.82 -13.93 -9.37
CA PRO A 133 -17.83 -14.29 -8.34
C PRO A 133 -16.45 -13.67 -8.53
N GLY A 134 -16.21 -12.90 -9.60
CA GLY A 134 -14.96 -12.18 -9.81
C GLY A 134 -14.61 -11.26 -8.63
N CYS A 135 -13.34 -11.22 -8.27
CA CYS A 135 -12.83 -10.41 -7.16
C CYS A 135 -11.88 -9.33 -7.69
N CYS A 136 -12.06 -8.10 -7.22
CA CYS A 136 -11.18 -6.99 -7.55
C CYS A 136 -9.93 -7.00 -6.65
N ALA A 137 -8.86 -6.34 -7.09
CA ALA A 137 -7.59 -6.32 -6.38
C ALA A 137 -7.69 -5.81 -4.94
N GLU A 138 -8.52 -4.78 -4.73
CA GLU A 138 -8.72 -4.14 -3.43
C GLU A 138 -9.38 -5.09 -2.45
N ARG A 139 -10.41 -5.81 -2.91
CA ARG A 139 -11.11 -6.82 -2.11
C ARG A 139 -10.20 -8.00 -1.79
N THR A 140 -9.39 -8.46 -2.74
CA THR A 140 -8.39 -9.52 -2.50
C THR A 140 -7.38 -9.11 -1.42
N ALA A 141 -6.83 -7.90 -1.51
CA ALA A 141 -5.84 -7.39 -0.57
C ALA A 141 -6.40 -7.25 0.85
N LEU A 142 -7.59 -6.65 0.98
CA LEU A 142 -8.26 -6.49 2.28
C LEU A 142 -8.72 -7.83 2.85
N ALA A 143 -9.31 -8.72 2.04
CA ALA A 143 -9.75 -10.04 2.49
C ALA A 143 -8.58 -10.86 3.05
N LYS A 144 -7.38 -10.72 2.46
CA LYS A 144 -6.15 -11.31 2.99
C LYS A 144 -5.79 -10.75 4.38
N GLY A 145 -5.83 -9.43 4.55
CA GLY A 145 -5.57 -8.82 5.86
C GLY A 145 -6.61 -9.24 6.90
N VAL A 146 -7.89 -9.27 6.52
CA VAL A 146 -9.01 -9.67 7.38
C VAL A 146 -8.91 -11.13 7.80
N SER A 147 -8.55 -12.05 6.90
CA SER A 147 -8.37 -13.46 7.25
C SER A 147 -7.20 -13.67 8.22
N GLU A 148 -6.22 -12.77 8.21
CA GLU A 148 -5.14 -12.70 9.20
C GLU A 148 -5.49 -11.84 10.44
N GLY A 149 -6.75 -11.41 10.59
CA GLY A 149 -7.23 -10.68 11.77
C GLY A 149 -6.92 -9.17 11.77
N GLN A 150 -6.53 -8.58 10.64
CA GLN A 150 -6.41 -7.13 10.50
C GLN A 150 -7.74 -6.51 10.08
N LEU A 151 -8.25 -5.61 10.91
CA LEU A 151 -9.52 -4.94 10.69
C LEU A 151 -9.38 -3.43 10.48
N THR A 152 -8.20 -2.85 10.70
CA THR A 152 -7.96 -1.40 10.58
C THR A 152 -6.77 -1.12 9.67
N TYR A 153 -6.96 -0.14 8.77
CA TYR A 153 -5.99 0.27 7.76
C TYR A 153 -5.71 1.77 7.84
N THR A 154 -4.52 2.17 7.38
CA THR A 154 -4.02 3.55 7.47
C THR A 154 -3.71 4.20 6.13
N ALA A 155 -3.58 3.41 5.07
CA ALA A 155 -3.38 3.87 3.69
C ALA A 155 -3.61 2.71 2.71
N GLY A 156 -3.93 3.04 1.46
CA GLY A 156 -4.03 2.07 0.37
C GLY A 156 -3.44 2.58 -0.94
N ALA A 157 -3.17 1.67 -1.86
CA ALA A 157 -2.78 2.00 -3.21
C ALA A 157 -3.47 1.09 -4.24
N VAL A 158 -3.75 1.64 -5.43
CA VAL A 158 -4.33 0.92 -6.57
C VAL A 158 -3.57 1.28 -7.84
N VAL A 159 -3.24 0.27 -8.63
CA VAL A 159 -2.46 0.42 -9.86
C VAL A 159 -3.10 -0.38 -10.99
N ALA A 160 -3.44 0.30 -12.08
CA ALA A 160 -3.88 -0.30 -13.32
C ALA A 160 -3.58 0.63 -14.50
N TYR A 161 -3.54 0.07 -15.71
CA TYR A 161 -3.29 0.88 -16.91
C TYR A 161 -4.58 1.57 -17.35
N HIS A 162 -4.53 2.88 -17.57
CA HIS A 162 -5.62 3.63 -18.18
C HIS A 162 -5.07 4.76 -19.07
N PRO A 163 -5.43 4.82 -20.37
CA PRO A 163 -4.75 5.70 -21.33
C PRO A 163 -5.00 7.19 -21.11
N LYS A 164 -6.08 7.55 -20.41
CA LYS A 164 -6.54 8.95 -20.27
C LYS A 164 -6.80 9.37 -18.82
N GLY A 165 -6.23 8.67 -17.83
CA GLY A 165 -6.50 9.00 -16.42
C GLY A 165 -6.16 7.86 -15.46
N PHE A 166 -6.90 7.80 -14.35
CA PHE A 166 -6.67 6.85 -13.26
C PHE A 166 -7.80 5.82 -13.16
N THR A 167 -7.46 4.57 -12.88
CA THR A 167 -8.45 3.54 -12.55
C THR A 167 -8.77 3.59 -11.06
N THR A 168 -9.85 4.30 -10.72
CA THR A 168 -10.33 4.38 -9.34
C THR A 168 -11.09 3.12 -8.91
N PRO A 169 -11.14 2.79 -7.60
CA PRO A 169 -11.88 1.65 -7.11
C PRO A 169 -13.33 1.62 -7.59
N CYS A 170 -13.86 0.44 -7.92
CA CYS A 170 -15.27 0.29 -8.31
C CYS A 170 -16.21 0.46 -7.10
N GLY A 171 -17.51 0.66 -7.34
CA GLY A 171 -18.49 0.89 -6.27
C GLY A 171 -18.49 -0.18 -5.18
N VAL A 172 -18.33 -1.45 -5.55
CA VAL A 172 -18.24 -2.57 -4.60
C VAL A 172 -16.99 -2.47 -3.73
N CYS A 173 -15.83 -2.15 -4.33
CA CYS A 173 -14.59 -1.95 -3.59
C CYS A 173 -14.66 -0.75 -2.65
N ARG A 174 -15.29 0.36 -3.09
CA ARG A 174 -15.49 1.55 -2.26
C ARG A 174 -16.33 1.24 -1.01
N GLN A 175 -17.43 0.52 -1.19
CA GLN A 175 -18.27 0.09 -0.05
C GLN A 175 -17.51 -0.89 0.86
N PHE A 176 -16.74 -1.82 0.29
CA PHE A 176 -15.93 -2.77 1.05
C PHE A 176 -14.82 -2.07 1.85
N LEU A 177 -14.14 -1.09 1.25
CA LEU A 177 -13.15 -0.24 1.91
C LEU A 177 -13.74 0.51 3.09
N ARG A 178 -14.96 1.03 2.92
CA ARG A 178 -15.65 1.82 3.94
C ARG A 178 -15.90 1.05 5.23
N GLU A 179 -16.16 -0.25 5.14
CA GLU A 179 -16.34 -1.12 6.31
C GLU A 179 -15.11 -1.13 7.25
N PHE A 180 -13.92 -1.01 6.68
CA PHE A 180 -12.65 -1.04 7.43
C PHE A 180 -12.03 0.36 7.66
N ALA A 181 -12.76 1.42 7.31
CA ALA A 181 -12.33 2.80 7.42
C ALA A 181 -12.99 3.51 8.63
N CYS A 182 -12.53 3.19 9.85
CA CYS A 182 -12.99 3.89 11.06
C CYS A 182 -12.71 5.40 11.03
N ARG A 183 -11.71 5.81 10.25
CA ARG A 183 -11.34 7.19 9.93
C ARG A 183 -11.01 7.24 8.45
N ASP A 184 -11.06 8.45 7.88
CA ASP A 184 -10.61 8.63 6.51
C ASP A 184 -9.11 8.33 6.39
N PHE A 185 -8.72 7.72 5.28
CA PHE A 185 -7.32 7.39 4.99
C PHE A 185 -7.01 7.52 3.50
N PRO A 186 -5.76 7.87 3.14
CA PRO A 186 -5.41 8.14 1.75
C PRO A 186 -5.38 6.88 0.90
N ILE A 187 -5.84 7.01 -0.33
CA ILE A 187 -5.70 6.04 -1.41
C ILE A 187 -4.84 6.66 -2.51
N TYR A 188 -3.72 6.01 -2.82
CA TYR A 188 -2.81 6.41 -3.89
C TYR A 188 -3.13 5.64 -5.17
N ILE A 189 -3.47 6.34 -6.24
CA ILE A 189 -3.87 5.72 -7.50
C ILE A 189 -2.85 6.13 -8.55
N ALA A 190 -2.14 5.15 -9.09
CA ALA A 190 -1.17 5.39 -10.15
C ALA A 190 -1.55 4.62 -11.41
N ASN A 191 -1.16 5.19 -12.55
CA ASN A 191 -1.25 4.48 -13.80
C ASN A 191 -0.17 3.39 -13.84
N ALA A 192 -0.53 2.18 -14.27
CA ALA A 192 0.48 1.18 -14.54
C ALA A 192 1.30 1.65 -15.75
N PRO A 193 2.64 1.55 -15.70
CA PRO A 193 3.44 1.86 -16.87
C PRO A 193 3.09 0.91 -18.02
N CYS A 194 3.35 1.38 -19.24
CA CYS A 194 3.07 0.62 -20.46
C CYS A 194 3.74 -0.76 -20.35
N PRO A 195 3.09 -1.84 -20.80
CA PRO A 195 3.78 -3.12 -20.94
C PRO A 195 4.80 -2.99 -22.08
N ASP A 196 5.98 -2.48 -21.75
CA ASP A 196 7.14 -2.56 -22.62
C ASP A 196 7.40 -4.05 -22.85
N ARG A 197 7.64 -4.42 -24.11
CA ARG A 197 7.96 -5.79 -24.51
C ARG A 197 9.09 -6.29 -23.60
N GLU A 198 8.96 -7.50 -23.06
CA GLU A 198 9.97 -8.20 -22.23
C GLU A 198 9.88 -8.01 -20.70
N GLY A 199 8.78 -8.46 -20.09
CA GLY A 199 8.78 -9.19 -18.79
C GLY A 199 9.25 -8.48 -17.51
N ALA A 200 9.88 -7.30 -17.60
CA ALA A 200 10.32 -6.49 -16.48
C ALA A 200 9.16 -5.65 -15.94
N ILE A 201 9.25 -5.29 -14.66
CA ILE A 201 8.37 -4.27 -14.07
C ILE A 201 8.92 -2.94 -14.54
N PRO A 202 8.22 -2.17 -15.39
CA PRO A 202 8.55 -0.77 -15.42
C PRO A 202 8.14 -0.23 -14.05
N ALA A 203 9.09 0.31 -13.29
CA ALA A 203 8.78 1.03 -12.08
C ALA A 203 7.94 2.26 -12.44
N ILE A 204 7.10 2.72 -11.51
CA ILE A 204 6.48 4.05 -11.65
C ILE A 204 7.63 5.06 -11.69
N ARG A 205 7.68 5.88 -12.74
CA ARG A 205 8.75 6.86 -12.94
C ARG A 205 8.53 8.05 -12.04
N ASP A 206 9.60 8.79 -11.76
CA ASP A 206 9.58 9.91 -10.83
C ASP A 206 8.60 11.02 -11.25
N GLU A 207 8.46 11.22 -12.56
CA GLU A 207 7.55 12.16 -13.21
C GLU A 207 6.13 11.64 -13.43
N ASP A 208 5.86 10.36 -13.19
CA ASP A 208 4.51 9.82 -13.37
C ASP A 208 3.56 10.39 -12.30
N GLU A 209 2.41 10.88 -12.77
CA GLU A 209 1.40 11.48 -11.91
C GLU A 209 0.69 10.40 -11.06
N VAL A 210 0.45 10.74 -9.79
CA VAL A 210 -0.31 9.92 -8.84
C VAL A 210 -1.48 10.73 -8.30
N LEU A 211 -2.68 10.17 -8.43
CA LEU A 211 -3.87 10.71 -7.80
C LEU A 211 -3.88 10.30 -6.33
N VAL A 212 -3.88 11.29 -5.45
CA VAL A 212 -4.07 11.11 -4.01
C VAL A 212 -5.52 11.46 -3.70
N THR A 213 -6.29 10.48 -3.24
CA THR A 213 -7.68 10.65 -2.82
C THR A 213 -7.89 9.94 -1.47
N SER A 214 -9.13 9.74 -1.05
CA SER A 214 -9.45 9.09 0.21
C SER A 214 -10.70 8.23 0.13
N VAL A 215 -10.89 7.36 1.12
CA VAL A 215 -12.07 6.48 1.17
C VAL A 215 -13.36 7.30 1.22
N TYR A 216 -13.39 8.38 2.01
CA TYR A 216 -14.57 9.23 2.14
C TYR A 216 -14.82 10.10 0.90
N ARG A 217 -13.76 10.49 0.19
CA ARG A 217 -13.88 11.21 -1.08
C ARG A 217 -14.40 10.32 -2.20
N LEU A 218 -13.96 9.06 -2.22
CA LEU A 218 -14.41 8.07 -3.20
C LEU A 218 -15.88 7.67 -3.01
N LEU A 219 -16.38 7.67 -1.77
CA LEU A 219 -17.77 7.32 -1.47
C LEU A 219 -18.39 8.28 -0.44
N PRO A 220 -18.71 9.52 -0.86
CA PRO A 220 -19.40 10.47 0.00
C PRO A 220 -20.79 9.95 0.35
N HIS A 221 -21.25 10.22 1.58
CA HIS A 221 -22.55 9.75 2.08
C HIS A 221 -22.78 8.23 1.94
N SER A 222 -21.70 7.44 2.07
CA SER A 222 -21.76 5.99 1.98
C SER A 222 -22.83 5.40 2.89
N PHE A 223 -23.50 4.34 2.43
CA PHE A 223 -24.35 3.54 3.29
C PHE A 223 -23.54 2.92 4.44
N ASN A 224 -24.04 3.09 5.65
CA ASN A 224 -23.67 2.34 6.83
C ASN A 224 -24.97 1.75 7.40
N THR A 225 -24.91 0.58 8.05
CA THR A 225 -26.07 0.22 8.88
C THR A 225 -25.92 0.97 10.19
N PHE A 226 -26.97 1.69 10.57
CA PHE A 226 -27.09 2.36 11.85
C PHE A 226 -27.13 1.33 12.98
N GLU A 227 -26.48 1.64 14.11
CA GLU A 227 -26.89 1.22 15.45
C GLU A 227 -27.35 2.46 16.20
#